data_AF-A0A2G6D2V3-F1
#
_entry.id   AF-A0A2G6D2V3-F1
#
_cell.length_a   1.000
_cell.length_b   1.000
_cell.length_c   1.000
_cell.angle_alpha   90.00
_cell.angle_beta   90.00
_cell.angle_gamma   90.00
#
_symmetry.space_group_name_H-M   'P 1'
#
loop_
_entity.id
_entity.type
_entity.pdbx_description
1 polymer ?
#
loop_
_entity_poly.entity_id
_entity_poly.type
_entity_poly.pdbx_seq_one_letter_code
_entity_poly.pdbx_strand_id
1 'polypeptide(L)'
;MASIGDGLGIGFPSKGVREIKLKEAEEEEESSYTIEDIEKMLDKPEGEKESSGTFMQNPLFRAIVELYEVLVAPGGSRPKHSESGGKDPDSKKKEQKEKEQGIKGQDESEQPCIVRVEFLDGDDGTILTGIGDQFVNLPADPKWVDGTRVKNLDRLSRKPRIKVEFDRPGAHSFRVKYKPGSGNAVYTSSEKSRNSKFKYQDQEKSYTTESDGTKIICDDFFIAVAGNDQYRLEASDDYGNTVTSQGEIRTTRLIHFVQVKMAGLTGIASSMSAFTAEFERNFYKMVSLPDVEMAHMHNISTDDQETFRQNARAAYTGSQGPGKAPCSVAIGFTDQLAVKNPNQIIRKRNVKVGPGEADVEIGIAGPGLTNSAIKTRALWKDVVPGEGWFVSCEFLKTGGTPGRDEVVIAEAKCQPLANARITRYFDKVKVKVDHLSTATGTLTLKVNWVDRMRGGLSFGGGNLICVCTRAWWRNKSTAAQNRVIVHEMGHKVGMVADGTAGLPDKVATHYDSSRGHVGNHCYFGCPDGQARYDSRTDTSNSKCVMFGATNGKGKFCTNCEPAVRKVDISDGWSGF
;
A
#
# COMPACT_ATOMS: atom_id res chain seq x y z
N MET A 1 -49.80 -13.27 18.88
CA MET A 1 -50.31 -14.53 18.29
C MET A 1 -49.21 -15.56 18.43
N ALA A 2 -49.46 -16.55 19.29
CA ALA A 2 -48.56 -17.66 19.59
C ALA A 2 -48.77 -18.82 18.60
N SER A 3 -47.74 -19.60 18.34
CA SER A 3 -47.88 -21.02 18.02
C SER A 3 -46.62 -21.78 18.42
N ILE A 4 -46.87 -22.87 19.15
CA ILE A 4 -45.98 -23.90 19.67
C ILE A 4 -46.22 -25.14 18.80
N GLY A 5 -45.22 -26.00 18.59
CA GLY A 5 -45.47 -27.34 18.06
C GLY A 5 -44.23 -28.21 17.89
N ASP A 6 -43.93 -29.01 18.92
CA ASP A 6 -42.98 -30.12 18.95
C ASP A 6 -43.41 -31.31 18.07
N GLY A 7 -42.46 -32.17 17.70
CA GLY A 7 -42.74 -33.51 17.12
C GLY A 7 -41.50 -34.38 16.88
N LEU A 8 -41.23 -35.30 17.82
CA LEU A 8 -40.20 -36.36 17.82
C LEU A 8 -40.62 -37.60 16.98
N GLY A 9 -39.63 -38.35 16.44
CA GLY A 9 -39.84 -39.69 15.84
C GLY A 9 -38.61 -40.43 15.27
N ILE A 10 -37.80 -41.05 16.15
CA ILE A 10 -37.11 -42.37 16.13
C ILE A 10 -37.33 -43.27 14.87
N GLY A 11 -36.41 -44.04 14.23
CA GLY A 11 -34.99 -44.42 14.41
C GLY A 11 -34.62 -45.79 13.73
N PHE A 12 -33.32 -46.01 13.41
CA PHE A 12 -32.53 -47.26 13.13
C PHE A 12 -32.22 -47.74 11.67
N PRO A 13 -31.12 -48.51 11.41
CA PRO A 13 -29.69 -48.16 11.57
C PRO A 13 -28.81 -48.58 10.35
N SER A 14 -27.57 -48.08 10.22
CA SER A 14 -26.41 -48.93 9.84
C SER A 14 -25.05 -48.22 9.85
N LYS A 15 -24.10 -48.89 10.52
CA LYS A 15 -22.66 -49.04 10.20
C LYS A 15 -21.74 -47.80 10.23
N GLY A 16 -21.20 -47.58 11.43
CA GLY A 16 -19.77 -47.74 11.70
C GLY A 16 -18.79 -46.85 10.94
N VAL A 17 -18.52 -45.65 11.48
CA VAL A 17 -17.28 -44.92 11.23
C VAL A 17 -16.59 -44.72 12.58
N ARG A 18 -15.35 -45.22 12.69
CA ARG A 18 -14.49 -44.99 13.85
C ARG A 18 -14.10 -43.51 13.88
N GLU A 19 -14.55 -42.82 14.91
CA GLU A 19 -14.14 -41.46 15.24
C GLU A 19 -12.68 -41.50 15.74
N ILE A 20 -11.74 -41.00 14.93
CA ILE A 20 -10.39 -40.69 15.40
C ILE A 20 -10.44 -39.27 15.96
N LYS A 21 -10.51 -39.15 17.29
CA LYS A 21 -10.26 -37.88 17.99
C LYS A 21 -8.76 -37.61 17.94
N LEU A 22 -8.34 -36.73 17.04
CA LEU A 22 -7.05 -36.05 17.16
C LEU A 22 -7.20 -34.94 18.19
N LYS A 23 -6.53 -35.13 19.33
CA LYS A 23 -6.28 -34.07 20.31
C LYS A 23 -5.47 -32.96 19.63
N GLU A 24 -5.91 -31.74 19.90
CA GLU A 24 -5.18 -30.50 19.63
C GLU A 24 -3.74 -30.60 20.16
N ALA A 25 -2.77 -30.36 19.28
CA ALA A 25 -1.45 -29.89 19.64
C ALA A 25 -1.37 -28.46 19.10
N GLU A 26 -1.68 -27.49 19.97
CA GLU A 26 -1.17 -26.13 19.84
C GLU A 26 0.35 -26.19 19.99
N GLU A 27 1.08 -25.87 18.93
CA GLU A 27 2.42 -25.25 18.92
C GLU A 27 3.01 -25.44 17.51
N GLU A 28 2.88 -24.42 16.66
CA GLU A 28 3.80 -24.23 15.54
C GLU A 28 4.49 -22.88 15.72
N GLU A 29 5.74 -22.95 16.15
CA GLU A 29 6.72 -21.91 16.01
C GLU A 29 6.96 -21.72 14.50
N GLU A 30 6.53 -20.59 13.95
CA GLU A 30 6.68 -20.26 12.52
C GLU A 30 8.17 -20.02 12.22
N SER A 31 8.93 -21.09 12.01
CA SER A 31 10.33 -21.02 11.57
C SER A 31 10.36 -20.71 10.06
N SER A 32 10.65 -19.47 9.69
CA SER A 32 10.92 -19.11 8.30
C SER A 32 12.38 -19.40 7.95
N TYR A 33 12.63 -20.25 6.96
CA TYR A 33 13.96 -20.49 6.39
C TYR A 33 14.14 -19.65 5.12
N THR A 34 15.33 -19.08 4.96
CA THR A 34 15.75 -18.42 3.73
C THR A 34 16.37 -19.44 2.75
N ILE A 35 16.49 -19.08 1.48
CA ILE A 35 17.19 -19.90 0.48
C ILE A 35 18.65 -20.14 0.91
N GLU A 36 19.29 -19.14 1.53
CA GLU A 36 20.65 -19.24 2.04
C GLU A 36 20.78 -20.23 3.21
N ASP A 37 19.72 -20.42 4.01
CA ASP A 37 19.70 -21.45 5.07
C ASP A 37 19.65 -22.86 4.47
N ILE A 38 18.92 -23.04 3.37
CA ILE A 38 18.82 -24.31 2.64
C ILE A 38 20.16 -24.65 1.97
N GLU A 39 20.78 -23.68 1.30
CA GLU A 39 22.08 -23.84 0.63
C GLU A 39 23.20 -24.22 1.61
N LYS A 40 23.29 -23.51 2.75
CA LYS A 40 24.26 -23.84 3.82
C LYS A 40 24.05 -25.23 4.44
N MET A 41 22.82 -25.74 4.42
CA MET A 41 22.52 -27.08 4.94
C MET A 41 22.82 -28.20 3.93
N LEU A 42 22.66 -27.92 2.63
CA LEU A 42 23.02 -28.86 1.56
C LEU A 42 24.54 -29.08 1.47
N ASP A 43 25.33 -28.03 1.74
CA ASP A 43 26.80 -28.05 1.73
C ASP A 43 27.46 -28.80 2.91
N LYS A 44 26.67 -29.30 3.88
CA LYS A 44 27.25 -30.08 4.99
C LYS A 44 27.70 -31.48 4.54
N PRO A 45 28.85 -31.98 5.03
CA PRO A 45 29.32 -33.34 4.75
C PRO A 45 28.34 -34.39 5.29
N GLU A 46 28.19 -35.52 4.59
CA GLU A 46 27.16 -36.54 4.86
C GLU A 46 27.15 -37.05 6.31
N GLY A 47 28.30 -37.09 6.98
CA GLY A 47 28.41 -37.50 8.38
C GLY A 47 27.80 -36.53 9.40
N GLU A 48 27.58 -35.27 9.04
CA GLU A 48 26.93 -34.28 9.93
C GLU A 48 25.40 -34.24 9.77
N LYS A 49 24.87 -34.75 8.64
CA LYS A 49 23.43 -34.76 8.32
C LYS A 49 22.64 -35.77 9.17
N GLU A 50 23.29 -36.82 9.67
CA GLU A 50 22.66 -37.84 10.53
C GLU A 50 22.51 -37.41 12.00
N SER A 51 23.27 -36.41 12.47
CA SER A 51 23.18 -35.93 13.86
C SER A 51 21.99 -35.02 14.13
N SER A 52 21.36 -34.47 13.09
CA SER A 52 20.17 -33.58 13.16
C SER A 52 18.82 -34.35 13.16
N GLY A 53 18.78 -35.51 13.81
CA GLY A 53 17.80 -36.61 13.68
C GLY A 53 16.30 -36.35 13.95
N THR A 54 15.82 -35.12 13.91
CA THR A 54 14.37 -34.78 13.93
C THR A 54 13.93 -33.95 12.73
N PHE A 55 14.87 -33.45 11.93
CA PHE A 55 14.61 -32.41 10.92
C PHE A 55 14.44 -32.97 9.48
N MET A 56 15.22 -33.99 9.11
CA MET A 56 15.16 -34.68 7.80
C MET A 56 13.91 -35.55 7.59
N GLN A 57 13.09 -35.73 8.62
CA GLN A 57 11.83 -36.46 8.57
C GLN A 57 10.61 -35.55 8.32
N ASN A 58 10.79 -34.23 8.25
CA ASN A 58 9.70 -33.31 7.94
C ASN A 58 9.28 -33.44 6.45
N PRO A 59 8.04 -33.82 6.14
CA PRO A 59 7.57 -34.04 4.76
C PRO A 59 7.60 -32.76 3.91
N LEU A 60 7.38 -31.60 4.53
CA LEU A 60 7.39 -30.31 3.85
C LEU A 60 8.80 -29.92 3.40
N PHE A 61 9.81 -30.24 4.21
CA PHE A 61 11.22 -29.99 3.90
C PHE A 61 11.70 -30.86 2.73
N ARG A 62 11.32 -32.15 2.70
CA ARG A 62 11.61 -33.03 1.56
C ARG A 62 11.02 -32.50 0.25
N ALA A 63 9.78 -32.02 0.29
CA ALA A 63 9.14 -31.43 -0.89
C ALA A 63 9.85 -30.16 -1.38
N ILE A 64 10.40 -29.34 -0.48
CA ILE A 64 11.15 -28.13 -0.81
C ILE A 64 12.52 -28.47 -1.43
N VAL A 65 13.22 -29.48 -0.90
CA VAL A 65 14.51 -29.94 -1.45
C VAL A 65 14.33 -30.56 -2.85
N GLU A 66 13.31 -31.41 -3.04
CA GLU A 66 12.99 -31.98 -4.35
C GLU A 66 12.65 -30.90 -5.38
N LEU A 67 11.93 -29.83 -4.99
CA LEU A 67 11.65 -28.69 -5.85
C LEU A 67 12.90 -27.87 -6.20
N TYR A 68 13.85 -27.74 -5.25
CA TYR A 68 15.10 -27.02 -5.47
C TYR A 68 16.05 -27.78 -6.41
N GLU A 69 16.18 -29.11 -6.27
CA GLU A 69 17.00 -29.94 -7.17
C GLU A 69 16.48 -29.97 -8.61
N VAL A 70 15.16 -29.90 -8.80
CA VAL A 70 14.53 -29.80 -10.13
C VAL A 70 14.76 -28.44 -10.79
N LEU A 71 14.92 -27.37 -10.01
CA LEU A 71 15.06 -25.99 -10.52
C LEU A 71 16.50 -25.57 -10.77
N VAL A 72 17.49 -26.22 -10.15
CA VAL A 72 18.90 -25.76 -10.16
C VAL A 72 19.83 -26.69 -10.96
N ALA A 73 19.33 -27.78 -11.54
CA ALA A 73 20.14 -28.65 -12.41
C ALA A 73 20.61 -27.90 -13.69
N PRO A 74 21.95 -27.77 -13.94
CA PRO A 74 22.46 -27.19 -15.17
C PRO A 74 22.29 -28.15 -16.34
N GLY A 75 21.72 -27.68 -17.44
CA GLY A 75 21.37 -28.50 -18.60
C GLY A 75 22.54 -29.13 -19.38
N GLY A 76 22.22 -30.24 -20.05
CA GLY A 76 22.91 -30.84 -21.20
C GLY A 76 21.93 -31.85 -21.81
N SER A 77 21.62 -31.85 -23.11
CA SER A 77 22.56 -32.08 -24.21
C SER A 77 21.94 -31.71 -25.57
N ARG A 78 22.74 -31.04 -26.42
CA ARG A 78 22.58 -30.98 -27.90
C ARG A 78 22.78 -32.37 -28.52
N PRO A 79 22.16 -32.67 -29.67
CA PRO A 79 22.75 -33.57 -30.65
C PRO A 79 23.37 -32.78 -31.82
N LYS A 80 24.45 -33.37 -32.32
CA LYS A 80 25.39 -32.88 -33.32
C LYS A 80 24.88 -33.07 -34.74
N HIS A 81 25.47 -32.27 -35.62
CA HIS A 81 25.62 -32.49 -37.05
C HIS A 81 25.93 -33.94 -37.43
N SER A 82 25.31 -34.39 -38.52
CA SER A 82 25.81 -35.45 -39.38
C SER A 82 26.04 -34.88 -40.78
N GLU A 83 27.28 -35.01 -41.25
CA GLU A 83 27.66 -34.86 -42.66
C GLU A 83 27.06 -35.99 -43.49
N SER A 84 26.64 -35.68 -44.72
CA SER A 84 26.68 -36.63 -45.83
C SER A 84 26.92 -35.87 -47.11
N GLY A 85 28.08 -36.10 -47.71
CA GLY A 85 28.47 -35.56 -49.01
C GLY A 85 27.73 -36.23 -50.17
N GLY A 86 27.65 -35.49 -51.27
CA GLY A 86 27.28 -35.97 -52.59
C GLY A 86 27.79 -34.99 -53.65
N LYS A 87 28.82 -35.40 -54.39
CA LYS A 87 29.27 -34.78 -55.64
C LYS A 87 28.33 -35.21 -56.76
N ASP A 88 27.94 -34.32 -57.68
CA ASP A 88 28.55 -34.25 -59.02
C ASP A 88 27.95 -33.10 -59.88
N PRO A 89 28.62 -32.70 -60.97
CA PRO A 89 28.46 -31.41 -61.65
C PRO A 89 27.71 -31.51 -62.99
N ASP A 90 27.09 -30.41 -63.39
CA ASP A 90 26.77 -30.03 -64.77
C ASP A 90 26.02 -28.69 -64.72
N SER A 91 26.10 -27.73 -65.64
CA SER A 91 26.84 -27.54 -66.87
C SER A 91 26.63 -26.07 -67.27
N LYS A 92 27.55 -25.57 -68.09
CA LYS A 92 27.60 -24.21 -68.65
C LYS A 92 26.44 -23.92 -69.61
N LYS A 93 26.00 -22.67 -69.67
CA LYS A 93 25.74 -21.84 -70.89
C LYS A 93 25.32 -20.44 -70.44
N LYS A 94 26.08 -19.37 -70.75
CA LYS A 94 25.95 -18.49 -71.94
C LYS A 94 24.48 -18.07 -72.15
N GLU A 95 24.11 -16.80 -72.22
CA GLU A 95 24.63 -15.83 -73.19
C GLU A 95 24.15 -14.41 -72.88
N GLN A 96 24.98 -13.41 -73.17
CA GLN A 96 24.60 -12.00 -73.31
C GLN A 96 23.65 -11.83 -74.49
N LYS A 97 22.66 -10.94 -74.36
CA LYS A 97 22.28 -10.07 -75.48
C LYS A 97 21.66 -8.76 -74.99
N GLU A 98 22.29 -7.68 -75.42
CA GLU A 98 21.81 -6.32 -75.34
C GLU A 98 20.60 -6.07 -76.25
N LYS A 99 19.96 -4.93 -75.95
CA LYS A 99 19.32 -3.94 -76.83
C LYS A 99 17.80 -3.91 -76.96
N GLU A 100 17.32 -2.80 -76.40
CA GLU A 100 16.49 -1.76 -77.03
C GLU A 100 14.96 -1.88 -77.03
N GLN A 101 14.40 -0.82 -76.43
CA GLN A 101 13.20 -0.09 -76.83
C GLN A 101 11.84 -0.73 -76.55
N GLY A 102 11.23 -0.21 -75.49
CA GLY A 102 9.80 -0.21 -75.29
C GLY A 102 9.38 1.01 -74.48
N ILE A 103 9.26 2.17 -75.14
CA ILE A 103 8.42 3.26 -74.63
C ILE A 103 6.99 2.74 -74.68
N LYS A 104 6.40 2.46 -73.51
CA LYS A 104 4.96 2.51 -73.26
C LYS A 104 4.69 2.18 -71.78
N GLY A 105 4.20 3.18 -71.06
CA GLY A 105 3.72 3.06 -69.70
C GLY A 105 3.74 4.44 -69.08
N GLN A 106 2.63 5.17 -69.22
CA GLN A 106 2.32 6.28 -68.33
C GLN A 106 2.40 5.71 -66.92
N ASP A 107 3.39 6.09 -66.11
CA ASP A 107 3.29 5.81 -64.69
C ASP A 107 2.32 6.84 -64.13
N GLU A 108 1.27 6.29 -63.54
CA GLU A 108 0.22 7.02 -62.87
C GLU A 108 0.85 8.01 -61.89
N SER A 109 0.21 9.17 -61.73
CA SER A 109 0.53 10.12 -60.68
C SER A 109 0.64 9.38 -59.34
N GLU A 110 1.85 9.07 -58.89
CA GLU A 110 2.04 8.47 -57.58
C GLU A 110 1.50 9.47 -56.56
N GLN A 111 0.33 9.15 -56.02
CA GLN A 111 -0.31 9.96 -55.00
C GLN A 111 0.60 9.96 -53.77
N PRO A 112 0.77 11.12 -53.09
CA PRO A 112 1.59 11.18 -51.89
C PRO A 112 1.04 10.19 -50.85
N CYS A 113 1.93 9.36 -50.31
CA CYS A 113 1.57 8.27 -49.41
C CYS A 113 2.10 8.55 -48.00
N ILE A 114 1.24 8.40 -47.00
CA ILE A 114 1.69 8.43 -45.61
C ILE A 114 2.59 7.23 -45.33
N VAL A 115 3.82 7.47 -44.86
CA VAL A 115 4.80 6.40 -44.59
C VAL A 115 5.06 6.17 -43.12
N ARG A 116 4.74 7.15 -42.26
CA ARG A 116 5.06 7.05 -40.83
C ARG A 116 4.11 7.86 -39.94
N VAL A 117 3.80 7.28 -38.78
CA VAL A 117 3.23 7.97 -37.61
C VAL A 117 3.91 7.43 -36.35
N GLU A 118 4.57 8.27 -35.57
CA GLU A 118 5.35 7.84 -34.40
C GLU A 118 5.26 8.81 -33.24
N PHE A 119 5.48 8.31 -32.02
CA PHE A 119 5.78 9.16 -30.87
C PHE A 119 7.22 9.66 -30.96
N LEU A 120 7.44 10.93 -30.67
CA LEU A 120 8.80 11.47 -30.50
C LEU A 120 9.42 11.00 -29.17
N ASP A 121 10.75 10.99 -29.11
CA ASP A 121 11.52 10.56 -27.94
C ASP A 121 12.79 11.40 -27.70
N GLY A 122 12.62 12.71 -27.50
CA GLY A 122 13.63 13.64 -26.99
C GLY A 122 13.96 14.80 -27.90
N ASP A 123 13.85 14.61 -29.22
CA ASP A 123 14.00 15.64 -30.24
C ASP A 123 13.07 15.36 -31.43
N ASP A 124 13.08 16.21 -32.45
CA ASP A 124 12.15 16.16 -33.59
C ASP A 124 12.53 15.12 -34.67
N GLY A 125 13.72 14.54 -34.58
CA GLY A 125 14.24 13.49 -35.44
C GLY A 125 14.15 12.09 -34.84
N THR A 126 14.14 11.99 -33.51
CA THR A 126 14.18 10.75 -32.76
C THR A 126 12.78 10.22 -32.47
N ILE A 127 12.50 9.00 -32.92
CA ILE A 127 11.24 8.29 -32.69
C ILE A 127 11.38 7.23 -31.60
N LEU A 128 10.28 6.92 -30.93
CA LEU A 128 10.18 5.79 -30.02
C LEU A 128 10.04 4.47 -30.79
N THR A 129 10.96 3.51 -30.61
CA THR A 129 10.97 2.22 -31.34
C THR A 129 10.54 1.01 -30.49
N GLY A 130 9.93 1.24 -29.33
CA GLY A 130 9.46 0.20 -28.42
C GLY A 130 8.42 0.72 -27.43
N ILE A 131 8.33 0.12 -26.25
CA ILE A 131 7.45 0.61 -25.17
C ILE A 131 8.19 1.68 -24.36
N GLY A 132 7.66 2.90 -24.36
CA GLY A 132 8.13 4.01 -23.52
C GLY A 132 7.21 4.26 -22.32
N ASP A 133 7.76 4.41 -21.12
CA ASP A 133 7.00 4.85 -19.96
C ASP A 133 6.64 6.35 -20.11
N GLN A 134 5.35 6.68 -19.98
CA GLN A 134 4.81 8.03 -20.07
C GLN A 134 4.31 8.48 -18.68
N PHE A 135 4.97 9.48 -18.08
CA PHE A 135 4.67 9.97 -16.74
C PHE A 135 3.53 11.00 -16.76
N VAL A 136 2.30 10.50 -16.58
CA VAL A 136 1.08 11.28 -16.79
C VAL A 136 0.75 12.25 -15.65
N ASN A 137 1.36 12.08 -14.47
CA ASN A 137 1.17 12.97 -13.33
C ASN A 137 2.18 14.12 -13.26
N LEU A 138 3.16 14.17 -14.17
CA LEU A 138 4.20 15.18 -14.18
C LEU A 138 3.99 16.16 -15.34
N PRO A 139 4.14 17.47 -15.13
CA PRO A 139 4.18 18.42 -16.25
C PRO A 139 5.45 18.21 -17.09
N ALA A 140 5.44 18.65 -18.35
CA ALA A 140 6.61 18.69 -19.23
C ALA A 140 7.59 19.79 -18.77
N ASP A 141 8.32 19.52 -17.69
CA ASP A 141 9.27 20.43 -17.05
C ASP A 141 10.64 19.72 -16.92
N PRO A 142 11.75 20.33 -17.38
CA PRO A 142 13.09 19.75 -17.34
C PRO A 142 13.52 19.26 -15.95
N LYS A 143 13.01 19.82 -14.86
CA LYS A 143 13.38 19.40 -13.49
C LYS A 143 13.05 17.94 -13.15
N TRP A 144 12.17 17.32 -13.94
CA TRP A 144 11.79 15.91 -13.81
C TRP A 144 12.68 14.98 -14.61
N VAL A 145 13.41 15.50 -15.61
CA VAL A 145 14.32 14.72 -16.45
C VAL A 145 15.58 14.40 -15.64
N ASP A 146 15.85 13.12 -15.46
CA ASP A 146 17.01 12.62 -14.71
C ASP A 146 17.92 11.73 -15.56
N GLY A 147 17.62 11.59 -16.85
CA GLY A 147 18.39 10.81 -17.82
C GLY A 147 18.32 9.29 -17.63
N THR A 148 17.62 8.81 -16.58
CA THR A 148 17.57 7.39 -16.24
C THR A 148 16.13 6.87 -16.24
N ARG A 149 15.30 7.39 -15.34
CA ARG A 149 13.87 7.06 -15.21
C ARG A 149 13.05 7.91 -16.17
N VAL A 150 13.30 9.21 -16.16
CA VAL A 150 12.71 10.16 -17.10
C VAL A 150 13.82 10.58 -18.06
N LYS A 151 13.82 9.99 -19.25
CA LYS A 151 14.90 10.18 -20.23
C LYS A 151 14.89 11.56 -20.87
N ASN A 152 13.70 12.10 -21.15
CA ASN A 152 13.52 13.36 -21.86
C ASN A 152 12.11 13.93 -21.58
N LEU A 153 11.84 15.13 -22.12
CA LEU A 153 10.56 15.83 -21.96
C LEU A 153 9.38 15.11 -22.64
N ASP A 154 9.62 14.35 -23.71
CA ASP A 154 8.57 13.62 -24.44
C ASP A 154 7.94 12.49 -23.64
N ARG A 155 8.57 12.07 -22.53
CA ARG A 155 8.05 11.08 -21.59
C ARG A 155 7.28 11.70 -20.43
N LEU A 156 7.07 13.01 -20.42
CA LEU A 156 6.31 13.73 -19.40
C LEU A 156 4.96 14.20 -19.95
N SER A 157 4.04 14.48 -19.02
CA SER A 157 2.67 14.92 -19.29
C SER A 157 1.76 13.87 -19.92
N ARG A 158 0.52 14.27 -20.16
CA ARG A 158 -0.51 13.49 -20.85
C ARG A 158 -0.58 13.79 -22.34
N LYS A 159 0.28 14.66 -22.86
CA LYS A 159 0.22 15.17 -24.22
C LYS A 159 1.50 14.79 -24.98
N PRO A 160 1.63 13.52 -25.41
CA PRO A 160 2.83 13.08 -26.12
C PRO A 160 2.91 13.78 -27.48
N ARG A 161 4.13 14.12 -27.92
CA ARG A 161 4.36 14.65 -29.27
C ARG A 161 4.34 13.52 -30.30
N ILE A 162 3.69 13.79 -31.43
CA ILE A 162 3.48 12.83 -32.51
C ILE A 162 4.08 13.39 -33.79
N LYS A 163 4.85 12.59 -34.52
CA LYS A 163 5.38 12.92 -35.84
C LYS A 163 4.70 12.09 -36.92
N VAL A 164 4.29 12.76 -37.99
CA VAL A 164 3.78 12.15 -39.22
C VAL A 164 4.66 12.55 -40.39
N GLU A 165 4.85 11.64 -41.34
CA GLU A 165 5.69 11.84 -42.52
C GLU A 165 5.10 11.13 -43.74
N PHE A 166 5.16 11.83 -44.87
CA PHE A 166 4.82 11.33 -46.19
C PHE A 166 6.09 11.00 -46.99
N ASP A 167 5.93 10.18 -48.01
CA ASP A 167 7.02 9.76 -48.91
C ASP A 167 7.62 10.90 -49.75
N ARG A 168 6.95 12.06 -49.80
CA ARG A 168 7.37 13.22 -50.59
C ARG A 168 6.98 14.55 -49.95
N PRO A 169 7.73 15.63 -50.21
CA PRO A 169 7.37 16.99 -49.79
C PRO A 169 6.00 17.42 -50.29
N GLY A 170 5.37 18.34 -49.58
CA GLY A 170 4.07 18.92 -49.92
C GLY A 170 3.12 18.97 -48.72
N ALA A 171 2.05 19.77 -48.89
CA ALA A 171 0.98 19.87 -47.92
C ALA A 171 -0.07 18.79 -48.19
N HIS A 172 -0.05 17.73 -47.38
CA HIS A 172 -0.88 16.54 -47.54
C HIS A 172 -1.80 16.40 -46.34
N SER A 173 -3.08 16.14 -46.62
CA SER A 173 -4.09 15.90 -45.58
C SER A 173 -3.98 14.48 -45.05
N PHE A 174 -4.16 14.34 -43.74
CA PHE A 174 -4.19 13.04 -43.08
C PHE A 174 -5.02 13.09 -41.81
N ARG A 175 -5.33 11.92 -41.28
CA ARG A 175 -6.08 11.72 -40.03
C ARG A 175 -5.27 10.86 -39.09
N VAL A 176 -5.33 11.16 -37.79
CA VAL A 176 -4.63 10.42 -36.73
C VAL A 176 -5.62 10.04 -35.64
N LYS A 177 -5.45 8.85 -35.07
CA LYS A 177 -6.17 8.41 -33.85
C LYS A 177 -5.29 7.50 -33.00
N TYR A 178 -5.70 7.32 -31.74
CA TYR A 178 -5.11 6.29 -30.89
C TYR A 178 -5.72 4.91 -31.17
N LYS A 179 -4.87 3.89 -31.15
CA LYS A 179 -5.22 2.49 -30.93
C LYS A 179 -4.95 2.15 -29.45
N PRO A 180 -5.96 2.21 -28.58
CA PRO A 180 -5.78 1.87 -27.17
C PRO A 180 -5.57 0.37 -26.99
N GLY A 181 -4.74 -0.01 -26.02
CA GLY A 181 -4.58 -1.39 -25.60
C GLY A 181 -5.87 -1.95 -24.97
N SER A 182 -6.12 -3.25 -25.16
CA SER A 182 -7.32 -3.92 -24.63
C SER A 182 -7.37 -3.96 -23.09
N GLY A 183 -6.21 -3.83 -22.42
CA GLY A 183 -6.10 -3.79 -20.96
C GLY A 183 -6.22 -2.39 -20.34
N ASN A 184 -6.50 -1.36 -21.14
CA ASN A 184 -6.63 0.02 -20.65
C ASN A 184 -7.80 0.17 -19.68
N ALA A 185 -7.66 1.09 -18.73
CA ALA A 185 -8.69 1.34 -17.73
C ALA A 185 -9.97 1.89 -18.39
N VAL A 186 -11.10 1.26 -18.08
CA VAL A 186 -12.42 1.73 -18.53
C VAL A 186 -12.99 2.67 -17.49
N TYR A 187 -13.24 3.92 -17.90
CA TYR A 187 -13.91 4.92 -17.07
C TYR A 187 -15.39 5.04 -17.40
N THR A 188 -16.24 5.14 -16.38
CA THR A 188 -17.68 5.38 -16.55
C THR A 188 -17.96 6.82 -17.00
N SER A 189 -19.16 7.09 -17.52
CA SER A 189 -19.58 8.45 -17.88
C SER A 189 -19.55 9.40 -16.68
N SER A 190 -19.87 8.89 -15.48
CA SER A 190 -19.82 9.65 -14.24
C SER A 190 -18.38 10.01 -13.86
N GLU A 191 -17.46 9.04 -13.90
CA GLU A 191 -16.01 9.28 -13.70
C GLU A 191 -15.49 10.35 -14.67
N LYS A 192 -15.76 10.17 -15.96
CA LYS A 192 -15.38 11.08 -17.04
C LYS A 192 -15.94 12.51 -16.88
N SER A 193 -17.09 12.66 -16.23
CA SER A 193 -17.71 13.95 -15.98
C SER A 193 -17.12 14.64 -14.74
N ARG A 194 -16.74 13.87 -13.72
CA ARG A 194 -16.09 14.39 -12.51
C ARG A 194 -14.64 14.83 -12.75
N ASN A 195 -13.92 14.15 -13.64
CA ASN A 195 -12.54 14.47 -13.95
C ASN A 195 -12.27 14.32 -15.46
N SER A 196 -11.97 15.43 -16.14
CA SER A 196 -11.64 15.43 -17.57
C SER A 196 -10.37 14.64 -17.89
N LYS A 197 -9.54 14.36 -16.88
CA LYS A 197 -8.30 13.59 -17.02
C LYS A 197 -8.54 12.07 -17.10
N PHE A 198 -9.79 11.62 -16.86
CA PHE A 198 -10.27 10.25 -17.07
C PHE A 198 -10.72 9.96 -18.51
N LYS A 199 -10.29 10.82 -19.44
CA LYS A 199 -10.53 10.70 -20.87
C LYS A 199 -9.19 10.74 -21.61
N TYR A 200 -9.15 10.06 -22.75
CA TYR A 200 -8.13 10.22 -23.78
C TYR A 200 -8.78 10.78 -25.05
N GLN A 201 -7.97 11.16 -26.02
CA GLN A 201 -8.42 11.58 -27.34
C GLN A 201 -8.97 10.35 -28.10
N ASP A 202 -10.27 10.09 -27.95
CA ASP A 202 -10.95 8.93 -28.56
C ASP A 202 -11.45 9.19 -29.98
N GLN A 203 -11.51 10.47 -30.39
CA GLN A 203 -11.84 10.85 -31.76
C GLN A 203 -10.59 10.93 -32.63
N GLU A 204 -10.76 10.52 -33.88
CA GLU A 204 -9.82 10.81 -34.97
C GLU A 204 -9.77 12.33 -35.23
N LYS A 205 -8.59 12.86 -35.52
CA LYS A 205 -8.38 14.27 -35.86
C LYS A 205 -7.66 14.41 -37.18
N SER A 206 -8.04 15.43 -37.94
CA SER A 206 -7.45 15.76 -39.22
C SER A 206 -6.36 16.82 -39.11
N TYR A 207 -5.32 16.68 -39.91
CA TYR A 207 -4.19 17.61 -39.99
C TYR A 207 -3.70 17.70 -41.44
N THR A 208 -2.79 18.65 -41.67
CA THR A 208 -2.06 18.81 -42.93
C THR A 208 -0.57 18.92 -42.62
N THR A 209 0.27 18.27 -43.42
CA THR A 209 1.73 18.39 -43.33
C THR A 209 2.21 19.78 -43.72
N GLU A 210 3.39 20.14 -43.23
CA GLU A 210 4.15 21.28 -43.70
C GLU A 210 4.74 21.00 -45.10
N SER A 211 5.37 22.00 -45.73
CA SER A 211 5.87 21.89 -47.11
C SER A 211 6.93 20.81 -47.31
N ASP A 212 7.59 20.35 -46.25
CA ASP A 212 8.58 19.27 -46.29
C ASP A 212 7.96 17.86 -46.26
N GLY A 213 6.62 17.76 -46.20
CA GLY A 213 5.91 16.47 -46.13
C GLY A 213 5.82 15.90 -44.71
N THR A 214 6.16 16.66 -43.68
CA THR A 214 6.10 16.22 -42.27
C THR A 214 5.14 17.05 -41.44
N LYS A 215 4.68 16.50 -40.31
CA LYS A 215 3.96 17.25 -39.28
C LYS A 215 4.37 16.78 -37.90
N ILE A 216 4.61 17.73 -37.00
CA ILE A 216 4.69 17.45 -35.57
C ILE A 216 3.42 17.98 -34.92
N ILE A 217 2.66 17.08 -34.29
CA ILE A 217 1.47 17.40 -33.51
C ILE A 217 1.91 17.57 -32.06
N CYS A 218 1.78 18.79 -31.55
CA CYS A 218 2.05 19.15 -30.16
C CYS A 218 0.77 19.60 -29.47
N ASP A 219 0.61 19.25 -28.20
CA ASP A 219 -0.44 19.71 -27.30
C ASP A 219 -1.91 19.43 -27.65
N ASP A 220 -2.19 18.85 -28.82
CA ASP A 220 -3.55 18.60 -29.33
C ASP A 220 -4.03 17.14 -29.14
N PHE A 221 -3.10 16.21 -28.93
CA PHE A 221 -3.42 14.83 -28.56
C PHE A 221 -3.18 14.61 -27.06
N PHE A 222 -4.06 13.86 -26.40
CA PHE A 222 -3.93 13.57 -24.96
C PHE A 222 -4.38 12.16 -24.57
N ILE A 223 -3.78 11.62 -23.51
CA ILE A 223 -4.09 10.30 -22.96
C ILE A 223 -4.70 10.38 -21.55
N ALA A 224 -5.30 9.29 -21.07
CA ALA A 224 -5.87 9.22 -19.72
C ALA A 224 -4.77 9.06 -18.66
N VAL A 225 -5.12 9.29 -17.39
CA VAL A 225 -4.17 9.24 -16.25
C VAL A 225 -4.00 7.85 -15.63
N ALA A 226 -4.86 6.88 -15.96
CA ALA A 226 -4.73 5.54 -15.40
C ALA A 226 -3.36 4.98 -15.72
N GLY A 227 -2.69 4.36 -14.74
CA GLY A 227 -1.43 3.67 -14.98
C GLY A 227 -1.61 2.40 -15.82
N ASN A 228 -0.58 1.98 -16.54
CA ASN A 228 -0.56 0.81 -17.44
C ASN A 228 -1.53 0.87 -18.63
N ASP A 229 -2.07 2.03 -18.94
CA ASP A 229 -2.77 2.22 -20.20
C ASP A 229 -1.74 2.32 -21.31
N GLN A 230 -1.98 1.60 -22.39
CA GLN A 230 -1.11 1.50 -23.54
C GLN A 230 -1.76 2.15 -24.76
N TYR A 231 -0.98 2.89 -25.54
CA TYR A 231 -1.46 3.58 -26.73
C TYR A 231 -0.47 3.43 -27.87
N ARG A 232 -0.98 2.99 -29.02
CA ARG A 232 -0.34 3.13 -30.34
C ARG A 232 -1.05 4.20 -31.14
N LEU A 233 -0.41 4.67 -32.20
CA LEU A 233 -1.00 5.61 -33.15
C LEU A 233 -1.40 4.85 -34.42
N GLU A 234 -2.52 5.24 -35.02
CA GLU A 234 -2.85 4.93 -36.40
C GLU A 234 -3.07 6.24 -37.13
N ALA A 235 -2.56 6.33 -38.35
CA ALA A 235 -2.81 7.47 -39.22
C ALA A 235 -3.14 7.00 -40.63
N SER A 236 -4.06 7.71 -41.28
CA SER A 236 -4.51 7.41 -42.64
C SER A 236 -4.49 8.67 -43.50
N ASP A 237 -4.10 8.56 -44.76
CA ASP A 237 -4.20 9.65 -45.73
C ASP A 237 -5.57 9.66 -46.46
N ASP A 238 -5.76 10.65 -47.33
CA ASP A 238 -6.99 10.81 -48.13
C ASP A 238 -7.14 9.74 -49.23
N TYR A 239 -6.10 8.96 -49.50
CA TYR A 239 -6.07 7.89 -50.51
C TYR A 239 -6.31 6.50 -49.90
N GLY A 240 -6.46 6.43 -48.57
CA GLY A 240 -6.77 5.21 -47.84
C GLY A 240 -5.54 4.42 -47.38
N ASN A 241 -4.32 4.92 -47.60
CA ASN A 241 -3.14 4.30 -47.02
C ASN A 241 -3.15 4.54 -45.51
N THR A 242 -2.74 3.52 -44.74
CA THR A 242 -2.77 3.57 -43.29
C THR A 242 -1.47 3.02 -42.72
N VAL A 243 -0.92 3.74 -41.75
CA VAL A 243 0.28 3.37 -41.00
C VAL A 243 -0.03 3.30 -39.52
N THR A 244 0.74 2.47 -38.80
CA THR A 244 0.63 2.32 -37.34
C THR A 244 2.02 2.51 -36.74
N SER A 245 2.08 3.17 -35.58
CA SER A 245 3.35 3.40 -34.90
C SER A 245 4.06 2.11 -34.52
N GLN A 246 5.36 2.09 -34.74
CA GLN A 246 6.25 1.05 -34.23
C GLN A 246 6.33 1.14 -32.71
N GLY A 247 6.47 2.37 -32.19
CA GLY A 247 6.47 2.67 -30.76
C GLY A 247 5.10 2.60 -30.11
N GLU A 248 5.12 2.42 -28.79
CA GLU A 248 3.95 2.39 -27.93
C GLU A 248 4.26 3.11 -26.61
N ILE A 249 3.34 3.93 -26.13
CA ILE A 249 3.49 4.54 -24.80
C ILE A 249 2.69 3.75 -23.76
N ARG A 250 3.28 3.53 -22.59
CA ARG A 250 2.62 2.96 -21.41
C ARG A 250 2.58 4.01 -20.31
N THR A 251 1.40 4.34 -19.83
CA THR A 251 1.24 5.33 -18.77
C THR A 251 1.78 4.82 -17.43
N THR A 252 2.41 5.73 -16.67
CA THR A 252 2.89 5.47 -15.32
C THR A 252 2.84 6.76 -14.49
N ARG A 253 3.01 6.65 -13.18
CA ARG A 253 3.08 7.79 -12.27
C ARG A 253 4.39 7.78 -11.49
N LEU A 254 4.96 8.95 -11.19
CA LEU A 254 6.17 9.08 -10.38
C LEU A 254 5.87 9.83 -9.09
N ILE A 255 6.27 9.25 -7.96
CA ILE A 255 6.20 9.88 -6.64
C ILE A 255 7.56 9.79 -5.98
N HIS A 256 8.03 10.92 -5.46
CA HIS A 256 9.20 10.97 -4.60
C HIS A 256 8.79 10.90 -3.14
N PHE A 257 9.61 10.32 -2.28
CA PHE A 257 9.36 10.37 -0.84
C PHE A 257 10.63 10.67 -0.04
N VAL A 258 10.45 11.40 1.06
CA VAL A 258 11.50 11.72 2.04
C VAL A 258 11.12 11.06 3.35
N GLN A 259 11.99 10.24 3.92
CA GLN A 259 11.79 9.77 5.30
C GLN A 259 12.26 10.87 6.25
N VAL A 260 11.35 11.32 7.12
CA VAL A 260 11.63 12.31 8.16
C VAL A 260 11.66 11.57 9.49
N LYS A 261 12.86 11.37 10.03
CA LYS A 261 13.11 10.51 11.19
C LYS A 261 13.26 11.36 12.44
N MET A 262 12.62 10.97 13.55
CA MET A 262 12.92 11.63 14.83
C MET A 262 14.35 11.29 15.28
N ALA A 263 15.04 12.29 15.81
CA ALA A 263 16.37 12.12 16.40
C ALA A 263 16.36 11.01 17.46
N GLY A 264 17.36 10.12 17.42
CA GLY A 264 17.51 9.03 18.38
C GLY A 264 16.43 7.93 18.31
N LEU A 265 15.52 7.98 17.34
CA LEU A 265 14.47 6.98 17.20
C LEU A 265 15.04 5.64 16.74
N THR A 266 14.73 4.58 17.48
CA THR A 266 15.17 3.22 17.18
C THR A 266 14.05 2.39 16.57
N GLY A 267 14.40 1.29 15.91
CA GLY A 267 13.42 0.37 15.33
C GLY A 267 12.65 0.95 14.15
N ILE A 268 13.17 1.98 13.47
CA ILE A 268 12.69 2.44 12.18
C ILE A 268 12.81 1.29 11.16
N ALA A 269 11.85 1.19 10.25
CA ALA A 269 11.88 0.24 9.14
C ALA A 269 13.26 0.25 8.45
N SER A 270 13.93 -0.91 8.44
CA SER A 270 15.25 -1.07 7.80
C SER A 270 15.18 -1.06 6.27
N SER A 271 13.98 -1.21 5.70
CA SER A 271 13.73 -1.18 4.27
C SER A 271 12.32 -0.68 3.98
N MET A 272 12.17 -0.03 2.82
CA MET A 272 10.90 0.46 2.28
C MET A 272 10.41 -0.38 1.10
N SER A 273 11.04 -1.53 0.81
CA SER A 273 10.80 -2.32 -0.40
C SER A 273 9.37 -2.84 -0.53
N ALA A 274 8.74 -3.27 0.57
CA ALA A 274 7.36 -3.75 0.54
C ALA A 274 6.37 -2.61 0.21
N PHE A 275 6.63 -1.42 0.74
CA PHE A 275 5.88 -0.22 0.40
C PHE A 275 6.06 0.15 -1.08
N THR A 276 7.30 0.25 -1.57
CA THR A 276 7.53 0.63 -2.97
C THR A 276 6.98 -0.41 -3.93
N ALA A 277 7.16 -1.70 -3.66
CA ALA A 277 6.68 -2.79 -4.51
C ALA A 277 5.15 -2.81 -4.66
N GLU A 278 4.39 -2.52 -3.61
CA GLU A 278 2.91 -2.49 -3.70
C GLU A 278 2.44 -1.32 -4.57
N PHE A 279 3.10 -0.16 -4.50
CA PHE A 279 2.78 0.98 -5.35
C PHE A 279 3.24 0.77 -6.80
N GLU A 280 4.41 0.16 -7.01
CA GLU A 280 4.92 -0.20 -8.33
C GLU A 280 4.05 -1.22 -9.05
N ARG A 281 3.50 -2.21 -8.32
CA ARG A 281 2.49 -3.14 -8.82
C ARG A 281 1.25 -2.42 -9.36
N ASN A 282 0.97 -1.23 -8.86
CA ASN A 282 -0.12 -0.35 -9.28
C ASN A 282 0.37 0.82 -10.15
N PHE A 283 1.55 0.69 -10.76
CA PHE A 283 2.17 1.60 -11.74
C PHE A 283 2.54 2.98 -11.20
N TYR A 284 2.81 3.07 -9.90
CA TYR A 284 3.49 4.20 -9.28
C TYR A 284 4.97 3.85 -9.11
N LYS A 285 5.84 4.51 -9.87
CA LYS A 285 7.28 4.52 -9.61
C LYS A 285 7.52 5.32 -8.32
N MET A 286 8.16 4.68 -7.34
CA MET A 286 8.43 5.28 -6.03
C MET A 286 9.93 5.56 -5.92
N VAL A 287 10.31 6.80 -5.61
CA VAL A 287 11.71 7.21 -5.54
C VAL A 287 12.03 7.76 -4.17
N SER A 288 12.89 7.06 -3.44
CA SER A 288 13.42 7.57 -2.17
C SER A 288 14.36 8.74 -2.44
N LEU A 289 14.17 9.83 -1.73
CA LEU A 289 15.13 10.92 -1.58
C LEU A 289 15.96 10.68 -0.30
N PRO A 290 17.08 11.39 -0.11
CA PRO A 290 17.84 11.31 1.13
C PRO A 290 16.98 11.62 2.35
N ASP A 291 17.13 10.81 3.38
CA ASP A 291 16.42 10.97 4.65
C ASP A 291 16.85 12.25 5.38
N VAL A 292 15.97 12.80 6.20
CA VAL A 292 16.26 13.94 7.07
C VAL A 292 15.82 13.64 8.51
N GLU A 293 16.36 14.40 9.45
CA GLU A 293 16.03 14.27 10.88
C GLU A 293 15.14 15.43 11.35
N MET A 294 14.27 15.16 12.33
CA MET A 294 13.47 16.15 13.04
C MET A 294 13.58 15.96 14.56
N ALA A 295 13.15 16.96 15.32
CA ALA A 295 13.10 16.90 16.78
C ALA A 295 12.27 15.70 17.27
N HIS A 296 12.78 15.03 18.31
CA HIS A 296 12.14 13.86 18.90
C HIS A 296 10.92 14.25 19.75
N MET A 297 9.82 13.51 19.58
CA MET A 297 8.63 13.57 20.43
C MET A 297 8.26 12.15 20.87
N HIS A 298 8.06 11.94 22.16
CA HIS A 298 7.80 10.60 22.74
C HIS A 298 6.43 10.01 22.44
N ASN A 299 5.46 10.86 22.10
CA ASN A 299 4.12 10.46 21.70
C ASN A 299 3.48 11.58 20.88
N ILE A 300 2.68 11.22 19.88
CA ILE A 300 1.82 12.16 19.17
C ILE A 300 0.36 11.81 19.45
N SER A 301 -0.26 12.54 20.38
CA SER A 301 -1.69 12.46 20.71
C SER A 301 -2.53 13.26 19.71
N THR A 302 -3.75 13.66 20.07
CA THR A 302 -4.55 14.59 19.27
C THR A 302 -3.95 16.00 19.29
N ASP A 303 -3.56 16.48 20.47
CA ASP A 303 -3.13 17.86 20.70
C ASP A 303 -1.69 18.13 20.22
N ASP A 304 -0.89 17.07 20.02
CA ASP A 304 0.51 17.16 19.58
C ASP A 304 0.68 17.21 18.05
N GLN A 305 -0.42 17.01 17.30
CA GLN A 305 -0.35 16.83 15.84
C GLN A 305 0.23 18.05 15.11
N GLU A 306 -0.09 19.25 15.57
CA GLU A 306 0.42 20.47 14.93
C GLU A 306 1.93 20.66 15.19
N THR A 307 2.39 20.45 16.42
CA THR A 307 3.82 20.46 16.75
C THR A 307 4.60 19.44 15.93
N PHE A 308 4.05 18.22 15.76
CA PHE A 308 4.63 17.22 14.88
C PHE A 308 4.72 17.69 13.43
N ARG A 309 3.64 18.27 12.88
CA ARG A 309 3.64 18.84 11.52
C ARG A 309 4.68 19.94 11.37
N GLN A 310 4.83 20.82 12.36
CA GLN A 310 5.82 21.90 12.32
C GLN A 310 7.25 21.37 12.30
N ASN A 311 7.57 20.42 13.18
CA ASN A 311 8.89 19.77 13.22
C ASN A 311 9.20 19.03 11.92
N ALA A 312 8.23 18.26 11.40
CA ALA A 312 8.37 17.56 10.13
C ALA A 312 8.52 18.54 8.95
N ARG A 313 7.81 19.68 8.98
CA ARG A 313 7.88 20.70 7.93
C ARG A 313 9.26 21.34 7.90
N ALA A 314 9.79 21.72 9.06
CA ALA A 314 11.11 22.31 9.16
C ALA A 314 12.18 21.39 8.54
N ALA A 315 12.16 20.09 8.87
CA ALA A 315 13.06 19.10 8.29
C ALA A 315 12.83 18.91 6.78
N TYR A 316 11.57 18.81 6.34
CA TYR A 316 11.21 18.62 4.94
C TYR A 316 11.63 19.81 4.07
N THR A 317 11.44 21.05 4.53
CA THR A 317 11.83 22.27 3.81
C THR A 317 13.33 22.32 3.52
N GLY A 318 14.17 21.79 4.41
CA GLY A 318 15.62 21.66 4.18
C GLY A 318 16.04 20.46 3.33
N SER A 319 15.12 19.58 2.94
CA SER A 319 15.40 18.36 2.19
C SER A 319 15.36 18.60 0.67
N GLN A 320 15.55 17.52 -0.12
CA GLN A 320 15.33 17.55 -1.57
C GLN A 320 13.85 17.48 -1.97
N GLY A 321 12.94 17.21 -1.02
CA GLY A 321 11.51 17.04 -1.25
C GLY A 321 10.83 18.24 -1.94
N PRO A 322 11.02 19.49 -1.47
CA PRO A 322 10.42 20.67 -2.10
C PRO A 322 10.76 20.84 -3.58
N GLY A 323 11.97 20.47 -4.00
CA GLY A 323 12.38 20.48 -5.42
C GLY A 323 11.61 19.49 -6.30
N LYS A 324 10.92 18.53 -5.67
CA LYS A 324 10.06 17.52 -6.30
C LYS A 324 8.58 17.70 -5.97
N ALA A 325 8.18 18.89 -5.50
CA ALA A 325 6.76 19.25 -5.37
C ALA A 325 6.09 19.42 -6.75
N PRO A 326 4.79 19.11 -6.89
CA PRO A 326 3.88 18.61 -5.84
C PRO A 326 3.87 17.07 -5.69
N CYS A 327 4.73 16.35 -6.42
CA CYS A 327 4.79 14.88 -6.44
C CYS A 327 5.80 14.30 -5.44
N SER A 328 5.93 14.92 -4.26
CA SER A 328 6.81 14.49 -3.18
C SER A 328 6.02 14.35 -1.89
N VAL A 329 6.24 13.28 -1.13
CA VAL A 329 5.57 13.00 0.16
C VAL A 329 6.60 12.84 1.28
N ALA A 330 6.33 13.42 2.44
CA ALA A 330 7.09 13.19 3.66
C ALA A 330 6.50 12.01 4.43
N ILE A 331 7.37 11.09 4.86
CA ILE A 331 7.03 9.95 5.71
C ILE A 331 7.69 10.17 7.07
N GLY A 332 6.92 10.70 8.02
CA GLY A 332 7.38 10.99 9.38
C GLY A 332 7.37 9.75 10.27
N PHE A 333 8.52 9.39 10.84
CA PHE A 333 8.60 8.31 11.83
C PHE A 333 8.49 8.87 13.25
N THR A 334 7.65 8.26 14.08
CA THR A 334 7.45 8.64 15.49
C THR A 334 7.58 7.45 16.42
N ASP A 335 7.83 7.67 17.71
CA ASP A 335 7.79 6.63 18.73
C ASP A 335 6.44 5.91 18.72
N GLN A 336 5.36 6.64 18.98
CA GLN A 336 4.03 6.08 19.16
C GLN A 336 2.93 7.13 18.97
N LEU A 337 1.72 6.66 18.69
CA LEU A 337 0.53 7.47 18.43
C LEU A 337 -0.58 7.11 19.43
N ALA A 338 -0.26 7.15 20.73
CA ALA A 338 -1.19 6.84 21.80
C ALA A 338 -2.11 8.02 22.11
N VAL A 339 -3.39 7.72 22.31
CA VAL A 339 -4.40 8.71 22.71
C VAL A 339 -4.67 8.57 24.21
N LYS A 340 -4.38 9.63 24.96
CA LYS A 340 -4.66 9.69 26.40
C LYS A 340 -6.15 9.92 26.61
N ASN A 341 -6.74 9.15 27.52
CA ASN A 341 -8.07 9.43 28.06
C ASN A 341 -7.91 9.66 29.58
N PRO A 342 -7.85 10.93 30.00
CA PRO A 342 -7.44 11.29 31.34
C PRO A 342 -8.57 11.21 32.36
N ASN A 343 -8.21 11.21 33.64
CA ASN A 343 -9.14 11.45 34.77
C ASN A 343 -10.29 10.44 34.90
N GLN A 344 -10.07 9.20 34.51
CA GLN A 344 -11.08 8.15 34.48
C GLN A 344 -11.26 7.51 35.84
N ILE A 345 -12.51 7.33 36.28
CA ILE A 345 -12.86 6.88 37.62
C ILE A 345 -13.34 5.43 37.59
N ILE A 346 -12.71 4.59 38.41
CA ILE A 346 -13.07 3.20 38.63
C ILE A 346 -13.46 3.02 40.09
N ARG A 347 -14.61 2.39 40.35
CA ARG A 347 -15.11 2.15 41.71
C ARG A 347 -15.23 0.66 41.99
N LYS A 348 -14.67 0.22 43.12
CA LYS A 348 -14.86 -1.14 43.65
C LYS A 348 -15.57 -1.05 44.99
N ARG A 349 -16.79 -1.58 45.06
CA ARG A 349 -17.63 -1.57 46.27
C ARG A 349 -17.35 -2.79 47.14
N ASN A 350 -17.80 -2.74 48.39
CA ASN A 350 -17.72 -3.82 49.37
C ASN A 350 -16.28 -4.30 49.61
N VAL A 351 -15.32 -3.37 49.55
CA VAL A 351 -13.91 -3.63 49.82
C VAL A 351 -13.69 -3.65 51.32
N LYS A 352 -13.12 -4.74 51.84
CA LYS A 352 -12.62 -4.82 53.21
C LYS A 352 -11.20 -4.22 53.26
N VAL A 353 -10.95 -3.41 54.28
CA VAL A 353 -9.65 -2.76 54.54
C VAL A 353 -9.34 -2.89 56.03
N GLY A 354 -8.07 -2.81 56.41
CA GLY A 354 -7.64 -3.03 57.79
C GLY A 354 -6.34 -3.81 57.90
N PRO A 355 -5.64 -3.77 59.04
CA PRO A 355 -4.44 -4.58 59.26
C PRO A 355 -4.68 -6.07 58.98
N GLY A 356 -3.85 -6.66 58.13
CA GLY A 356 -3.95 -8.08 57.73
C GLY A 356 -4.87 -8.37 56.54
N GLU A 357 -5.62 -7.37 56.03
CA GLU A 357 -6.40 -7.54 54.81
C GLU A 357 -5.49 -7.63 53.57
N ALA A 358 -5.91 -8.44 52.60
CA ALA A 358 -5.17 -8.64 51.36
C ALA A 358 -5.26 -7.41 50.45
N ASP A 359 -4.23 -7.23 49.61
CA ASP A 359 -4.22 -6.21 48.57
C ASP A 359 -5.43 -6.36 47.62
N VAL A 360 -5.97 -5.22 47.18
CA VAL A 360 -7.15 -5.17 46.32
C VAL A 360 -6.74 -4.95 44.87
N GLU A 361 -7.02 -5.91 44.00
CA GLU A 361 -6.85 -5.73 42.56
C GLU A 361 -8.05 -5.02 41.91
N ILE A 362 -7.77 -4.01 41.10
CA ILE A 362 -8.75 -3.25 40.31
C ILE A 362 -8.37 -3.38 38.84
N GLY A 363 -9.26 -3.95 38.03
CA GLY A 363 -9.09 -3.99 36.58
C GLY A 363 -9.34 -2.63 35.94
N ILE A 364 -8.52 -2.27 34.96
CA ILE A 364 -8.64 -1.02 34.21
C ILE A 364 -9.57 -1.27 33.03
N ALA A 365 -10.83 -0.87 33.24
CA ALA A 365 -11.87 -0.97 32.23
C ALA A 365 -12.84 0.20 32.29
N GLY A 366 -13.32 0.62 31.12
CA GLY A 366 -14.27 1.72 30.98
C GLY A 366 -14.61 2.05 29.53
N PRO A 367 -15.53 2.99 29.29
CA PRO A 367 -15.86 3.43 27.94
C PRO A 367 -14.65 4.10 27.27
N GLY A 368 -14.50 3.89 25.96
CA GLY A 368 -13.51 4.62 25.14
C GLY A 368 -14.07 5.91 24.59
N LEU A 369 -13.18 6.71 24.01
CA LEU A 369 -13.54 7.97 23.36
C LEU A 369 -14.31 7.73 22.05
N THR A 370 -13.98 6.67 21.30
CA THR A 370 -14.55 6.43 19.96
C THR A 370 -15.32 5.12 19.82
N ASN A 371 -15.09 4.16 20.72
CA ASN A 371 -15.83 2.91 20.77
C ASN A 371 -16.11 2.55 22.24
N SER A 372 -17.37 2.66 22.64
CA SER A 372 -17.80 2.36 24.00
C SER A 372 -17.94 0.86 24.28
N ALA A 373 -17.95 -0.01 23.26
CA ALA A 373 -18.07 -1.46 23.41
C ALA A 373 -16.75 -2.12 23.85
N ILE A 374 -15.60 -1.59 23.42
CA ILE A 374 -14.29 -2.05 23.89
C ILE A 374 -14.11 -1.51 25.31
N LYS A 375 -14.04 -2.37 26.33
CA LYS A 375 -13.94 -1.93 27.73
C LYS A 375 -12.54 -2.00 28.33
N THR A 376 -11.72 -2.98 27.96
CA THR A 376 -10.39 -3.17 28.54
C THR A 376 -9.43 -2.05 28.13
N ARG A 377 -8.66 -1.53 29.09
CA ARG A 377 -7.70 -0.43 28.87
C ARG A 377 -6.35 -0.76 29.51
N ALA A 378 -5.33 -0.04 29.07
CA ALA A 378 -4.02 -0.04 29.73
C ALA A 378 -3.77 1.35 30.32
N LEU A 379 -3.11 1.40 31.48
CA LEU A 379 -2.71 2.65 32.11
C LEU A 379 -1.81 3.49 31.20
N TRP A 380 -1.87 4.82 31.36
CA TRP A 380 -0.93 5.76 30.74
C TRP A 380 0.42 5.72 31.47
N LYS A 381 1.10 4.58 31.37
CA LYS A 381 2.36 4.34 32.06
C LYS A 381 3.49 4.17 31.06
N ASP A 382 4.58 4.91 31.26
CA ASP A 382 5.80 4.85 30.44
C ASP A 382 5.53 5.14 28.95
N VAL A 383 4.56 6.04 28.68
CA VAL A 383 4.23 6.53 27.34
C VAL A 383 5.04 7.80 27.05
N VAL A 384 4.90 8.84 27.89
CA VAL A 384 5.68 10.07 27.82
C VAL A 384 6.46 10.23 29.12
N PRO A 385 7.79 10.48 29.07
CA PRO A 385 8.58 10.75 30.26
C PRO A 385 8.01 11.92 31.07
N GLY A 386 7.95 11.77 32.39
CA GLY A 386 7.39 12.77 33.30
C GLY A 386 5.87 12.76 33.43
N GLU A 387 5.14 11.99 32.61
CA GLU A 387 3.69 11.84 32.75
C GLU A 387 3.30 10.58 33.53
N GLY A 388 2.37 10.73 34.47
CA GLY A 388 1.87 9.65 35.33
C GLY A 388 0.52 9.06 34.91
N TRP A 389 0.31 7.80 35.27
CA TRP A 389 -0.98 7.11 35.15
C TRP A 389 -1.90 7.39 36.34
N PHE A 390 -1.34 7.60 37.53
CA PHE A 390 -2.08 7.79 38.77
C PHE A 390 -2.58 9.23 38.87
N VAL A 391 -3.84 9.42 39.30
CA VAL A 391 -4.39 10.74 39.60
C VAL A 391 -4.78 10.82 41.07
N SER A 392 -5.60 9.88 41.56
CA SER A 392 -5.92 9.76 42.98
C SER A 392 -6.45 8.37 43.33
N CYS A 393 -6.39 7.99 44.60
CA CYS A 393 -7.06 6.82 45.13
C CYS A 393 -7.61 7.14 46.51
N GLU A 394 -8.88 6.81 46.73
CA GLU A 394 -9.60 7.15 47.96
C GLU A 394 -10.46 5.97 48.40
N PHE A 395 -10.57 5.79 49.73
CA PHE A 395 -11.48 4.83 50.34
C PHE A 395 -12.55 5.55 51.14
N LEU A 396 -13.81 5.25 50.85
CA LEU A 396 -14.97 5.73 51.61
C LEU A 396 -15.61 4.56 52.34
N LYS A 397 -15.60 4.58 53.68
CA LYS A 397 -16.30 3.58 54.50
C LYS A 397 -17.81 3.57 54.20
N THR A 398 -18.45 2.41 54.32
CA THR A 398 -19.91 2.30 54.19
C THR A 398 -20.61 3.21 55.21
N GLY A 399 -21.54 4.04 54.72
CA GLY A 399 -22.21 5.06 55.54
C GLY A 399 -21.43 6.37 55.73
N GLY A 400 -20.21 6.49 55.19
CA GLY A 400 -19.45 7.74 55.16
C GLY A 400 -19.99 8.74 54.13
N THR A 401 -19.67 10.02 54.34
CA THR A 401 -20.05 11.14 53.49
C THR A 401 -18.93 11.45 52.49
N PRO A 402 -19.20 11.39 51.16
CA PRO A 402 -18.24 11.82 50.16
C PRO A 402 -17.82 13.30 50.32
N GLY A 403 -16.56 13.61 50.06
CA GLY A 403 -15.89 14.89 50.30
C GLY A 403 -15.49 15.16 51.76
N ARG A 404 -15.76 14.25 52.70
CA ARG A 404 -15.51 14.45 54.14
C ARG A 404 -14.85 13.25 54.80
N ASP A 405 -15.38 12.05 54.55
CA ASP A 405 -14.97 10.82 55.22
C ASP A 405 -14.07 9.94 54.35
N GLU A 406 -13.66 10.38 53.15
CA GLU A 406 -12.66 9.64 52.36
C GLU A 406 -11.28 9.66 53.01
N VAL A 407 -10.63 8.51 52.98
CA VAL A 407 -9.20 8.38 53.28
C VAL A 407 -8.43 8.31 51.98
N VAL A 408 -7.51 9.25 51.79
CA VAL A 408 -6.60 9.25 50.63
C VAL A 408 -5.59 8.11 50.76
N ILE A 409 -5.47 7.31 49.72
CA ILE A 409 -4.45 6.27 49.56
C ILE A 409 -3.36 6.83 48.65
N ALA A 410 -2.15 6.97 49.19
CA ALA A 410 -1.01 7.53 48.46
C ALA A 410 -0.61 6.65 47.25
N GLU A 411 -0.08 7.27 46.19
CA GLU A 411 0.37 6.56 44.97
C GLU A 411 1.32 5.39 45.27
N ALA A 412 2.22 5.54 46.24
CA ALA A 412 3.16 4.49 46.66
C ALA A 412 2.47 3.20 47.18
N LYS A 413 1.16 3.25 47.46
CA LYS A 413 0.33 2.10 47.86
C LYS A 413 -0.48 1.53 46.67
N CYS A 414 -0.35 2.10 45.48
CA CYS A 414 -1.02 1.67 44.26
C CYS A 414 0.02 1.18 43.24
N GLN A 415 0.11 -0.14 43.07
CA GLN A 415 1.08 -0.76 42.18
C GLN A 415 0.40 -1.14 40.84
N PRO A 416 0.84 -0.59 39.69
CA PRO A 416 0.36 -1.07 38.40
C PRO A 416 0.87 -2.50 38.17
N LEU A 417 -0.02 -3.39 37.73
CA LEU A 417 0.31 -4.79 37.44
C LEU A 417 0.39 -4.99 35.93
N ALA A 418 1.51 -5.53 35.47
CA ALA A 418 1.70 -5.88 34.07
C ALA A 418 0.85 -7.09 33.69
N ASN A 419 0.33 -7.07 32.46
CA ASN A 419 -0.33 -8.22 31.87
C ASN A 419 0.69 -9.31 31.58
N ALA A 420 0.35 -10.56 31.90
CA ALA A 420 1.23 -11.72 31.73
C ALA A 420 1.72 -11.91 30.28
N ARG A 421 0.94 -11.49 29.27
CA ARG A 421 1.28 -11.65 27.84
C ARG A 421 2.07 -10.46 27.29
N ILE A 422 1.94 -9.28 27.90
CA ILE A 422 2.56 -8.04 27.44
C ILE A 422 3.09 -7.29 28.66
N THR A 423 4.39 -7.42 28.93
CA THR A 423 5.07 -6.94 30.15
C THR A 423 4.93 -5.44 30.44
N ARG A 424 4.59 -4.62 29.45
CA ARG A 424 4.36 -3.17 29.61
C ARG A 424 2.90 -2.74 29.39
N TYR A 425 1.99 -3.71 29.26
CA TYR A 425 0.55 -3.44 29.20
C TYR A 425 -0.02 -3.57 30.62
N PHE A 426 -0.29 -2.45 31.28
CA PHE A 426 -0.77 -2.44 32.66
C PHE A 426 -2.28 -2.30 32.69
N ASP A 427 -3.00 -3.41 32.82
CA ASP A 427 -4.48 -3.47 32.81
C ASP A 427 -5.11 -3.69 34.18
N LYS A 428 -4.28 -3.66 35.22
CA LYS A 428 -4.71 -3.77 36.61
C LYS A 428 -3.86 -2.88 37.52
N VAL A 429 -4.44 -2.52 38.67
CA VAL A 429 -3.75 -1.88 39.78
C VAL A 429 -4.01 -2.68 41.05
N LYS A 430 -2.94 -2.97 41.79
CA LYS A 430 -2.99 -3.57 43.11
C LYS A 430 -2.91 -2.45 44.16
N VAL A 431 -3.92 -2.32 45.00
CA VAL A 431 -4.00 -1.29 46.03
C VAL A 431 -3.80 -1.93 47.40
N LYS A 432 -2.77 -1.48 48.13
CA LYS A 432 -2.52 -1.89 49.51
C LYS A 432 -3.54 -1.22 50.43
N VAL A 433 -4.21 -2.00 51.27
CA VAL A 433 -5.28 -1.52 52.17
C VAL A 433 -5.08 -1.91 53.63
N ASP A 434 -3.95 -2.57 53.93
CA ASP A 434 -3.53 -3.05 55.24
C ASP A 434 -3.28 -1.94 56.27
N HIS A 435 -2.84 -0.78 55.79
CA HIS A 435 -2.53 0.40 56.59
C HIS A 435 -3.75 1.24 56.99
N LEU A 436 -4.93 0.93 56.46
CA LEU A 436 -6.18 1.64 56.77
C LEU A 436 -6.80 1.11 58.07
N SER A 437 -7.69 1.88 58.70
CA SER A 437 -8.48 1.38 59.82
C SER A 437 -9.51 0.35 59.35
N THR A 438 -9.74 -0.70 60.15
CA THR A 438 -10.67 -1.78 59.82
C THR A 438 -12.05 -1.27 59.43
N ALA A 439 -12.46 -1.49 58.18
CA ALA A 439 -13.75 -1.05 57.65
C ALA A 439 -14.14 -1.84 56.40
N THR A 440 -15.40 -1.71 55.99
CA THR A 440 -15.87 -2.08 54.65
C THR A 440 -16.36 -0.83 53.93
N GLY A 441 -16.10 -0.70 52.64
CA GLY A 441 -16.46 0.51 51.91
C GLY A 441 -16.25 0.43 50.40
N THR A 442 -16.11 1.60 49.77
CA THR A 442 -15.85 1.75 48.35
C THR A 442 -14.47 2.34 48.12
N LEU A 443 -13.69 1.68 47.29
CA LEU A 443 -12.43 2.20 46.77
C LEU A 443 -12.71 2.91 45.44
N THR A 444 -12.32 4.17 45.33
CA THR A 444 -12.39 4.99 44.12
C THR A 444 -10.97 5.24 43.64
N LEU A 445 -10.65 4.73 42.45
CA LEU A 445 -9.35 4.92 41.78
C LEU A 445 -9.56 5.82 40.57
N LYS A 446 -8.82 6.93 40.50
CA LYS A 446 -8.81 7.85 39.35
C LYS A 446 -7.47 7.72 38.60
N VAL A 447 -7.53 7.45 37.30
CA VAL A 447 -6.35 7.18 36.46
C VAL A 447 -6.40 7.89 35.11
N ASN A 448 -5.24 8.06 34.51
CA ASN A 448 -5.09 8.28 33.08
C ASN A 448 -4.86 6.92 32.41
N TRP A 449 -5.57 6.62 31.32
CA TRP A 449 -5.36 5.41 30.54
C TRP A 449 -5.14 5.70 29.06
N VAL A 450 -4.57 4.74 28.36
CA VAL A 450 -4.48 4.69 26.90
C VAL A 450 -5.85 4.29 26.35
N ASP A 451 -6.49 5.18 25.60
CA ASP A 451 -7.75 4.88 24.90
C ASP A 451 -7.52 3.92 23.73
N ARG A 452 -6.54 4.27 22.89
CA ARG A 452 -6.11 3.52 21.71
C ARG A 452 -4.69 3.92 21.33
N MET A 453 -4.03 3.06 20.56
CA MET A 453 -2.79 3.42 19.86
C MET A 453 -2.98 3.23 18.37
N ARG A 454 -2.61 4.25 17.59
CA ARG A 454 -2.69 4.24 16.12
C ARG A 454 -1.39 3.68 15.54
N GLY A 455 -1.47 3.05 14.36
CA GLY A 455 -0.29 2.61 13.62
C GLY A 455 0.36 3.75 12.81
N GLY A 456 -0.48 4.60 12.23
CA GLY A 456 -0.08 5.75 11.42
C GLY A 456 -1.20 6.78 11.33
N LEU A 457 -0.92 7.86 10.61
CA LEU A 457 -1.89 8.89 10.22
C LEU A 457 -1.53 9.43 8.84
N SER A 458 -2.54 9.66 8.02
CA SER A 458 -2.46 10.48 6.82
C SER A 458 -3.00 11.87 7.12
N PHE A 459 -2.13 12.88 7.20
CA PHE A 459 -2.57 14.24 7.56
C PHE A 459 -3.33 14.88 6.39
N GLY A 460 -4.54 15.38 6.63
CA GLY A 460 -5.33 16.06 5.58
C GLY A 460 -4.64 17.32 5.04
N GLY A 461 -4.93 17.64 3.78
CA GLY A 461 -4.56 18.93 3.16
C GLY A 461 -3.08 19.13 2.83
N GLY A 462 -2.26 18.07 2.81
CA GLY A 462 -0.87 18.20 2.37
C GLY A 462 -0.15 16.87 2.15
N ASN A 463 1.17 16.90 2.07
CA ASN A 463 2.01 15.78 1.65
C ASN A 463 2.69 14.99 2.80
N LEU A 464 2.14 15.00 4.03
CA LEU A 464 2.67 14.23 5.18
C LEU A 464 1.83 13.02 5.52
N ILE A 465 2.51 11.89 5.71
CA ILE A 465 2.01 10.75 6.49
C ILE A 465 2.93 10.52 7.70
N CYS A 466 2.43 9.90 8.75
CA CYS A 466 3.28 9.41 9.83
C CYS A 466 3.06 7.93 10.15
N VAL A 467 4.09 7.30 10.66
CA VAL A 467 4.11 5.89 11.07
C VAL A 467 4.81 5.77 12.43
N CYS A 468 4.24 4.99 13.34
CA CYS A 468 4.89 4.71 14.62
C CYS A 468 5.87 3.53 14.51
N THR A 469 7.00 3.62 15.21
CA THR A 469 7.94 2.52 15.39
C THR A 469 7.54 1.62 16.56
N ARG A 470 6.69 2.10 17.47
CA ARG A 470 6.16 1.35 18.62
C ARG A 470 4.66 1.53 18.75
N ALA A 471 3.98 0.45 19.12
CA ALA A 471 2.59 0.52 19.62
C ALA A 471 2.32 -0.64 20.56
N TRP A 472 1.50 -0.38 21.57
CA TRP A 472 1.25 -1.27 22.71
C TRP A 472 2.56 -1.70 23.37
N TRP A 473 3.46 -0.73 23.58
CA TRP A 473 4.80 -0.89 24.16
C TRP A 473 5.72 -1.91 23.48
N ARG A 474 5.40 -2.30 22.24
CA ARG A 474 6.19 -3.22 21.43
C ARG A 474 6.71 -2.51 20.19
N ASN A 475 7.96 -2.77 19.85
CA ASN A 475 8.53 -2.36 18.57
C ASN A 475 7.72 -2.97 17.43
N LYS A 476 7.57 -2.23 16.34
CA LYS A 476 6.94 -2.68 15.11
C LYS A 476 8.04 -3.15 14.17
N SER A 477 7.87 -4.36 13.65
CA SER A 477 8.77 -4.87 12.62
C SER A 477 8.74 -3.98 11.37
N THR A 478 9.79 -4.06 10.56
CA THR A 478 9.87 -3.42 9.24
C THR A 478 8.62 -3.74 8.40
N ALA A 479 8.16 -4.99 8.41
CA ALA A 479 6.94 -5.40 7.70
C ALA A 479 5.68 -4.71 8.24
N ALA A 480 5.53 -4.57 9.56
CA ALA A 480 4.38 -3.90 10.15
C ALA A 480 4.36 -2.39 9.81
N GLN A 481 5.51 -1.72 9.84
CA GLN A 481 5.63 -0.32 9.45
C GLN A 481 5.32 -0.12 7.96
N ASN A 482 5.85 -0.97 7.07
CA ASN A 482 5.55 -0.89 5.63
C ASN A 482 4.05 -1.03 5.36
N ARG A 483 3.34 -1.94 6.05
CA ARG A 483 1.88 -2.10 5.92
C ARG A 483 1.13 -0.81 6.29
N VAL A 484 1.55 -0.16 7.37
CA VAL A 484 1.00 1.14 7.77
C VAL A 484 1.31 2.20 6.72
N ILE A 485 2.55 2.29 6.24
CA ILE A 485 2.95 3.27 5.23
C ILE A 485 2.13 3.08 3.93
N VAL A 486 1.89 1.84 3.50
CA VAL A 486 1.01 1.53 2.38
C VAL A 486 -0.42 2.02 2.64
N HIS A 487 -0.95 1.78 3.85
CA HIS A 487 -2.27 2.26 4.25
C HIS A 487 -2.36 3.80 4.21
N GLU A 488 -1.43 4.50 4.86
CA GLU A 488 -1.48 5.97 4.97
C GLU A 488 -1.22 6.66 3.62
N MET A 489 -0.33 6.10 2.80
CA MET A 489 -0.11 6.57 1.42
C MET A 489 -1.32 6.22 0.54
N GLY A 490 -2.01 5.12 0.80
CA GLY A 490 -3.27 4.77 0.14
C GLY A 490 -4.32 5.87 0.29
N HIS A 491 -4.43 6.48 1.47
CA HIS A 491 -5.27 7.67 1.67
C HIS A 491 -4.82 8.86 0.82
N LYS A 492 -3.50 9.09 0.68
CA LYS A 492 -2.95 10.20 -0.14
C LYS A 492 -3.31 10.09 -1.61
N VAL A 493 -3.34 8.87 -2.14
CA VAL A 493 -3.70 8.60 -3.53
C VAL A 493 -5.20 8.28 -3.69
N GLY A 494 -6.06 8.63 -2.72
CA GLY A 494 -7.50 8.48 -2.85
C GLY A 494 -7.97 7.05 -3.13
N MET A 495 -7.23 6.06 -2.64
CA MET A 495 -7.35 4.65 -3.06
C MET A 495 -8.73 4.04 -2.79
N VAL A 496 -9.30 4.26 -1.61
CA VAL A 496 -10.66 3.84 -1.32
C VAL A 496 -11.61 4.95 -1.76
N ALA A 497 -11.78 5.08 -3.07
CA ALA A 497 -12.63 6.10 -3.66
C ALA A 497 -14.07 5.98 -3.14
N ASP A 498 -14.66 7.13 -2.81
CA ASP A 498 -16.05 7.26 -2.37
C ASP A 498 -17.00 7.65 -3.52
N GLY A 499 -16.46 7.84 -4.73
CA GLY A 499 -17.22 8.25 -5.91
C GLY A 499 -17.38 9.76 -6.09
N THR A 500 -16.68 10.59 -5.30
CA THR A 500 -16.86 12.05 -5.28
C THR A 500 -15.59 12.83 -5.69
N ALA A 501 -15.69 14.15 -5.82
CA ALA A 501 -14.56 15.09 -5.90
C ALA A 501 -13.42 14.73 -6.89
N GLY A 502 -13.74 14.25 -8.09
CA GLY A 502 -12.74 13.91 -9.11
C GLY A 502 -12.09 12.53 -8.94
N LEU A 503 -12.54 11.73 -7.96
CA LEU A 503 -12.10 10.36 -7.75
C LEU A 503 -12.83 9.36 -8.68
N PRO A 504 -12.27 8.16 -8.85
CA PRO A 504 -12.96 7.02 -9.47
C PRO A 504 -14.30 6.72 -8.80
N ASP A 505 -15.11 5.87 -9.43
CA ASP A 505 -16.35 5.41 -8.82
C ASP A 505 -16.10 4.73 -7.47
N LYS A 506 -17.12 4.79 -6.61
CA LYS A 506 -17.05 4.26 -5.26
C LYS A 506 -16.65 2.79 -5.28
N VAL A 507 -15.63 2.45 -4.50
CA VAL A 507 -15.21 1.05 -4.32
C VAL A 507 -16.36 0.26 -3.68
N ALA A 508 -16.67 -0.92 -4.21
CA ALA A 508 -17.81 -1.72 -3.75
C ALA A 508 -17.79 -2.01 -2.25
N THR A 509 -16.60 -2.22 -1.68
CA THR A 509 -16.38 -2.51 -0.26
C THR A 509 -15.95 -1.29 0.55
N HIS A 510 -16.34 -0.08 0.13
CA HIS A 510 -16.07 1.18 0.83
C HIS A 510 -16.87 1.28 2.14
N TYR A 511 -16.25 1.87 3.16
CA TYR A 511 -16.93 2.46 4.31
C TYR A 511 -16.23 3.74 4.76
N ASP A 512 -16.97 4.62 5.42
CA ASP A 512 -16.48 5.91 5.92
C ASP A 512 -16.35 5.94 7.45
N SER A 513 -16.09 7.15 7.98
CA SER A 513 -15.91 7.42 9.40
C SER A 513 -17.08 7.02 10.30
N SER A 514 -18.29 6.90 9.76
CA SER A 514 -19.47 6.48 10.53
C SER A 514 -19.40 5.02 10.97
N ARG A 515 -18.53 4.20 10.34
CA ARG A 515 -18.44 2.75 10.59
C ARG A 515 -17.22 2.33 11.40
N GLY A 516 -16.62 3.25 12.16
CA GLY A 516 -15.74 2.95 13.29
C GLY A 516 -14.28 3.38 13.16
N HIS A 517 -13.80 3.63 11.94
CA HIS A 517 -12.43 4.12 11.69
C HIS A 517 -12.45 5.44 10.95
N VAL A 518 -11.54 6.36 11.28
CA VAL A 518 -11.52 7.71 10.69
C VAL A 518 -10.95 7.66 9.28
N GLY A 519 -11.76 8.09 8.30
CA GLY A 519 -11.40 8.14 6.89
C GLY A 519 -12.20 7.17 6.02
N ASN A 520 -11.81 7.07 4.75
CA ASN A 520 -12.38 6.12 3.79
C ASN A 520 -11.59 4.82 3.81
N HIS A 521 -12.26 3.69 4.04
CA HIS A 521 -11.64 2.40 4.27
C HIS A 521 -12.34 1.28 3.50
N CYS A 522 -11.69 0.11 3.45
CA CYS A 522 -12.18 -1.05 2.73
C CYS A 522 -12.51 -2.19 3.69
N TYR A 523 -13.76 -2.69 3.66
CA TYR A 523 -14.18 -3.84 4.47
C TYR A 523 -14.01 -5.20 3.75
N PHE A 524 -13.31 -5.24 2.61
CA PHE A 524 -13.14 -6.48 1.83
C PHE A 524 -12.62 -7.64 2.70
N GLY A 525 -13.38 -8.75 2.70
CA GLY A 525 -13.17 -9.91 3.55
C GLY A 525 -14.12 -9.99 4.76
N CYS A 526 -14.73 -8.87 5.16
CA CYS A 526 -15.76 -8.82 6.20
C CYS A 526 -17.16 -8.95 5.57
N PRO A 527 -18.17 -9.40 6.34
CA PRO A 527 -19.57 -9.32 5.95
C PRO A 527 -20.01 -7.89 5.59
N ASP A 528 -20.89 -7.77 4.60
CA ASP A 528 -21.46 -6.48 4.20
C ASP A 528 -22.55 -6.01 5.18
N GLY A 529 -22.90 -4.72 5.13
CA GLY A 529 -24.03 -4.15 5.86
C GLY A 529 -23.80 -3.97 7.37
N GLN A 530 -22.58 -4.18 7.86
CA GLN A 530 -22.29 -4.00 9.29
C GLN A 530 -22.39 -2.52 9.68
N ALA A 531 -22.94 -2.27 10.87
CA ALA A 531 -22.99 -0.94 11.46
C ALA A 531 -21.58 -0.39 11.75
N ARG A 532 -20.63 -1.28 12.10
CA ARG A 532 -19.22 -0.95 12.36
C ARG A 532 -18.30 -2.07 11.87
N TYR A 533 -17.06 -1.71 11.59
CA TYR A 533 -15.99 -2.59 11.12
C TYR A 533 -14.76 -2.51 12.02
N ASP A 534 -14.93 -2.53 13.34
CA ASP A 534 -13.84 -2.33 14.30
C ASP A 534 -13.76 -3.42 15.38
N SER A 535 -14.40 -4.57 15.14
CA SER A 535 -14.25 -5.74 16.02
C SER A 535 -12.96 -6.52 15.72
N ARG A 536 -12.56 -7.36 16.67
CA ARG A 536 -11.43 -8.29 16.47
C ARG A 536 -11.71 -9.28 15.34
N THR A 537 -12.96 -9.73 15.20
CA THR A 537 -13.38 -10.63 14.11
C THR A 537 -13.26 -9.94 12.75
N ASP A 538 -13.69 -8.67 12.64
CA ASP A 538 -13.54 -7.90 11.40
C ASP A 538 -12.07 -7.77 11.00
N THR A 539 -11.21 -7.47 11.99
CA THR A 539 -9.77 -7.37 11.77
C THR A 539 -9.20 -8.67 11.21
N SER A 540 -9.54 -9.83 11.79
CA SER A 540 -9.08 -11.14 11.31
C SER A 540 -9.63 -11.51 9.93
N ASN A 541 -10.87 -11.12 9.63
CA ASN A 541 -11.54 -11.43 8.37
C ASN A 541 -11.06 -10.55 7.21
N SER A 542 -10.74 -9.29 7.50
CA SER A 542 -10.33 -8.30 6.50
C SER A 542 -9.11 -8.77 5.70
N LYS A 543 -9.12 -8.52 4.38
CA LYS A 543 -8.09 -8.96 3.43
C LYS A 543 -7.39 -7.81 2.70
N CYS A 544 -7.87 -6.58 2.84
CA CYS A 544 -7.27 -5.39 2.23
C CYS A 544 -6.39 -4.62 3.24
N VAL A 545 -5.25 -4.09 2.80
CA VAL A 545 -4.42 -3.17 3.61
C VAL A 545 -5.17 -1.89 4.01
N MET A 546 -6.18 -1.49 3.23
CA MET A 546 -7.01 -0.30 3.51
C MET A 546 -8.12 -0.52 4.55
N PHE A 547 -8.14 -1.67 5.24
CA PHE A 547 -8.99 -1.83 6.43
C PHE A 547 -8.50 -0.87 7.52
N GLY A 548 -9.42 -0.20 8.24
CA GLY A 548 -9.08 0.91 9.15
C GLY A 548 -8.31 0.54 10.43
N ALA A 549 -7.97 -0.73 10.61
CA ALA A 549 -7.05 -1.21 11.63
C ALA A 549 -5.98 -2.12 11.02
N THR A 550 -4.82 -2.22 11.67
CA THR A 550 -3.76 -3.13 11.23
C THR A 550 -4.23 -4.59 11.31
N ASN A 551 -4.31 -5.26 10.16
CA ASN A 551 -4.83 -6.62 9.99
C ASN A 551 -3.79 -7.62 9.46
N GLY A 552 -2.52 -7.23 9.44
CA GLY A 552 -1.43 -8.04 8.92
C GLY A 552 -1.37 -8.14 7.39
N LYS A 553 -2.24 -7.44 6.65
CA LYS A 553 -2.22 -7.37 5.18
C LYS A 553 -1.38 -6.17 4.73
N GLY A 554 -0.66 -6.35 3.63
CA GLY A 554 0.20 -5.30 3.04
C GLY A 554 -0.13 -4.97 1.60
N LYS A 555 -1.20 -5.55 1.06
CA LYS A 555 -1.61 -5.37 -0.33
C LYS A 555 -3.01 -4.80 -0.42
N PHE A 556 -3.25 -4.02 -1.46
CA PHE A 556 -4.59 -3.66 -1.88
C PHE A 556 -5.35 -4.90 -2.32
N CYS A 557 -6.68 -4.91 -2.14
CA CYS A 557 -7.52 -6.00 -2.62
C CYS A 557 -8.01 -5.75 -4.05
N THR A 558 -8.59 -6.77 -4.66
CA THR A 558 -9.16 -6.75 -6.01
C THR A 558 -10.20 -5.65 -6.24
N ASN A 559 -10.87 -5.16 -5.18
CA ASN A 559 -11.84 -4.08 -5.28
C ASN A 559 -11.20 -2.69 -5.27
N CYS A 560 -10.06 -2.55 -4.58
CA CYS A 560 -9.38 -1.26 -4.47
C CYS A 560 -8.33 -1.10 -5.59
N GLU A 561 -7.64 -2.16 -6.02
CA GLU A 561 -6.60 -2.10 -7.06
C GLU A 561 -7.04 -1.34 -8.34
N PRO A 562 -8.26 -1.53 -8.87
CA PRO A 562 -8.74 -0.75 -10.00
C PRO A 562 -8.82 0.76 -9.72
N ALA A 563 -9.17 1.14 -8.49
CA ALA A 563 -9.24 2.55 -8.09
C ALA A 563 -7.84 3.18 -8.03
N VAL A 564 -6.84 2.59 -7.34
CA VAL A 564 -5.46 3.15 -7.34
C VAL A 564 -4.93 3.34 -8.75
N ARG A 565 -5.18 2.36 -9.63
CA ARG A 565 -4.72 2.42 -11.02
C ARG A 565 -5.28 3.64 -11.73
N LYS A 566 -6.54 4.01 -11.44
CA LYS A 566 -7.30 5.09 -12.10
C LYS A 566 -7.10 6.49 -11.52
N VAL A 567 -6.77 6.62 -10.23
CA VAL A 567 -6.77 7.93 -9.54
C VAL A 567 -5.81 8.91 -10.23
N ASP A 568 -6.31 10.12 -10.44
CA ASP A 568 -5.50 11.26 -10.85
C ASP A 568 -4.74 11.83 -9.66
N ILE A 569 -3.41 11.91 -9.77
CA ILE A 569 -2.53 12.57 -8.80
C ILE A 569 -1.70 13.69 -9.45
N SER A 570 -2.12 14.19 -10.61
CA SER A 570 -1.35 15.20 -11.37
C SER A 570 -1.22 16.54 -10.63
N ASP A 571 -2.21 16.87 -9.80
CA ASP A 571 -2.16 18.08 -8.97
C ASP A 571 -1.28 17.88 -7.72
N GLY A 572 -0.88 16.62 -7.46
CA GLY A 572 -0.05 16.21 -6.34
C GLY A 572 -0.65 16.61 -4.99
N TRP A 573 0.22 17.03 -4.08
CA TRP A 573 -0.16 17.46 -2.75
C TRP A 573 0.49 18.80 -2.41
N SER A 574 -0.27 19.67 -1.75
CA SER A 574 0.27 20.86 -1.11
C SER A 574 1.28 20.48 -0.02
N GLY A 575 2.18 21.40 0.32
CA GLY A 575 3.00 21.28 1.51
C GLY A 575 2.10 21.14 2.74
N PHE A 576 2.28 20.07 3.53
CA PHE A 576 1.57 19.89 4.81
C PHE A 576 1.97 20.94 5.79
#